data_AF-A0A150R065-F1
#
_entry.id   AF-A0A150R065-F1
#
_cell.length_a   1.000
_cell.length_b   1.000
_cell.length_c   1.000
_cell.angle_alpha   90.00
_cell.angle_beta   90.00
_cell.angle_gamma   90.00
#
_symmetry.space_group_name_H-M   'P 1'
#
loop_
_entity.id
_entity.type
_entity.pdbx_description
1 polymer ?
#
loop_
_entity_poly.entity_id
_entity_poly.type
_entity_poly.pdbx_seq_one_letter_code
_entity_poly.pdbx_strand_id
1 'polypeptide(L)'
;MALDTAPDASIPSVLPELDEIRQRMASHTDRRDERRILEILAGASAVGLEQLLLQIDLRALLGDIDDRLIGPDNRTALLDLLTADRLGDLGIPARAALASALQRGRTGRLDEQALRRIWLGTRGADVTRLKNALDGLGGYHDLHQLFYHDIDDDALREELLAHIAREATAVSTREVKILSDIDDTFYANWTDARYPKKTVYPGVLQLYAELDRGPDLEPGRPGDLTFVTARPGDRLGLVEGATLKALAERGQLTATVLAGSFLRLLGNRAIAEKKLENFLEYRRLYPEYGFVFVGDSGQGDIHVGQRMLELAPEAVKAVLIHDVVATPEAARLELAVGGVRLFDTYIGAAREALELGLLGPEGAARVAEAALAAFDAVPFLSHEDREPRRLEMVRDVARLTELLPAPLRFETTL
;
A
#
# COMPACT_ATOMS: atom_id res chain seq x y z
N MET A 1 -36.87 41.61 8.42
CA MET A 1 -36.56 40.85 7.21
C MET A 1 -36.04 39.50 7.67
N ALA A 2 -36.95 38.55 7.88
CA ALA A 2 -36.59 37.19 8.31
C ALA A 2 -36.01 36.48 7.10
N LEU A 3 -34.78 35.98 7.23
CA LEU A 3 -34.16 35.13 6.22
C LEU A 3 -34.84 33.78 6.31
N ASP A 4 -35.58 33.46 5.26
CA ASP A 4 -36.22 32.18 5.01
C ASP A 4 -35.13 31.13 4.77
N THR A 5 -34.75 30.41 5.84
CA THR A 5 -33.94 29.20 5.72
C THR A 5 -34.89 28.08 5.29
N ALA A 6 -34.91 27.80 3.98
CA ALA A 6 -35.57 26.63 3.45
C ALA A 6 -35.11 25.37 4.23
N PRO A 7 -36.03 24.47 4.60
CA PRO A 7 -35.67 23.25 5.30
C PRO A 7 -34.79 22.39 4.39
N ASP A 8 -33.65 21.95 4.94
CA ASP A 8 -32.75 20.97 4.35
C ASP A 8 -33.59 19.75 3.89
N ALA A 9 -33.69 19.57 2.57
CA ALA A 9 -34.51 18.51 2.01
C ALA A 9 -33.92 17.16 2.45
N SER A 10 -34.70 16.36 3.19
CA SER A 10 -34.27 15.04 3.64
C SER A 10 -33.77 14.24 2.45
N ILE A 11 -32.49 13.86 2.46
CA ILE A 11 -31.92 12.98 1.44
C ILE A 11 -32.77 11.69 1.43
N PRO A 12 -33.41 11.34 0.30
CA PRO A 12 -34.23 10.15 0.22
C PRO A 12 -33.40 8.92 0.58
N SER A 13 -33.92 8.08 1.48
CA SER A 13 -33.27 6.83 1.88
C SER A 13 -33.24 5.87 0.70
N VAL A 14 -32.05 5.35 0.36
CA VAL A 14 -31.85 4.32 -0.69
C VAL A 14 -32.18 2.90 -0.22
N LEU A 15 -32.61 2.73 1.04
CA LEU A 15 -32.89 1.42 1.62
C LEU A 15 -33.92 0.61 0.82
N PRO A 16 -35.04 1.19 0.34
CA PRO A 16 -36.02 0.43 -0.44
C PRO A 16 -35.43 -0.14 -1.74
N GLU A 17 -34.67 0.68 -2.48
CA GLU A 17 -34.00 0.27 -3.71
C GLU A 17 -32.92 -0.78 -3.45
N LEU A 18 -32.15 -0.61 -2.38
CA LEU A 18 -31.11 -1.55 -1.96
C LEU A 18 -31.68 -2.92 -1.58
N ASP A 19 -32.77 -2.93 -0.80
CA ASP A 19 -33.46 -4.15 -0.40
C ASP A 19 -34.09 -4.85 -1.61
N GLU A 20 -34.65 -4.09 -2.57
CA GLU A 20 -35.17 -4.67 -3.82
C GLU A 20 -34.05 -5.35 -4.62
N ILE A 21 -32.89 -4.70 -4.78
CA ILE A 21 -31.74 -5.28 -5.49
C ILE A 21 -31.27 -6.56 -4.78
N ARG A 22 -31.10 -6.52 -3.44
CA ARG A 22 -30.66 -7.68 -2.65
C ARG A 22 -31.64 -8.85 -2.74
N GLN A 23 -32.94 -8.57 -2.71
CA GLN A 23 -33.97 -9.61 -2.84
C GLN A 23 -33.87 -10.32 -4.19
N ARG A 24 -33.62 -9.57 -5.27
CA ARG A 24 -33.48 -10.12 -6.62
C ARG A 24 -32.19 -10.90 -6.83
N MET A 25 -31.12 -10.51 -6.14
CA MET A 25 -29.83 -11.22 -6.14
C MET A 25 -29.78 -12.40 -5.15
N ALA A 26 -30.80 -12.59 -4.30
CA ALA A 26 -30.82 -13.67 -3.32
C ALA A 26 -30.97 -15.07 -3.97
N SER A 27 -31.46 -15.14 -5.19
CA SER A 27 -31.48 -16.34 -6.03
C SER A 27 -30.97 -16.02 -7.43
N HIS A 28 -30.86 -17.03 -8.31
CA HIS A 28 -30.43 -16.81 -9.68
C HIS A 28 -31.30 -15.74 -10.36
N THR A 29 -30.65 -14.69 -10.87
CA THR A 29 -31.28 -13.52 -11.45
C THR A 29 -31.80 -13.86 -12.85
N ASP A 30 -33.10 -13.64 -13.08
CA ASP A 30 -33.69 -13.83 -14.42
C ASP A 30 -33.66 -12.53 -15.24
N ARG A 31 -34.12 -12.59 -16.50
CA ARG A 31 -34.12 -11.41 -17.41
C ARG A 31 -34.91 -10.22 -16.87
N ARG A 32 -35.99 -10.47 -16.13
CA ARG A 32 -36.83 -9.42 -15.54
C ARG A 32 -36.13 -8.82 -14.34
N ASP A 33 -35.45 -9.65 -13.55
CA ASP A 33 -34.65 -9.19 -12.43
C ASP A 33 -33.47 -8.35 -12.90
N GLU A 34 -32.68 -8.82 -13.88
CA GLU A 34 -31.55 -8.09 -14.48
C GLU A 34 -31.99 -6.72 -15.01
N ARG A 35 -33.08 -6.69 -15.79
CA ARG A 35 -33.64 -5.44 -16.33
C ARG A 35 -34.12 -4.51 -15.23
N ARG A 36 -34.78 -5.04 -14.19
CA ARG A 36 -35.29 -4.23 -13.09
C ARG A 36 -34.16 -3.62 -12.29
N ILE A 37 -33.07 -4.36 -12.07
CA ILE A 37 -31.85 -3.83 -11.43
C ILE A 37 -31.28 -2.67 -12.27
N LEU A 38 -31.18 -2.82 -13.59
CA LEU A 38 -30.76 -1.73 -14.49
C LEU A 38 -31.68 -0.50 -14.39
N GLU A 39 -33.00 -0.70 -14.35
CA GLU A 39 -33.96 0.40 -14.20
C GLU A 39 -33.81 1.15 -12.87
N ILE A 40 -33.55 0.42 -11.77
CA ILE A 40 -33.29 1.03 -10.45
C ILE A 40 -32.00 1.87 -10.49
N LEU A 41 -30.90 1.30 -10.99
CA LEU A 41 -29.61 1.99 -11.06
C LEU A 41 -29.66 3.21 -12.00
N ALA A 42 -30.34 3.08 -13.15
CA ALA A 42 -30.51 4.17 -14.10
C ALA A 42 -31.40 5.30 -13.56
N GLY A 43 -32.44 4.96 -12.78
CA GLY A 43 -33.38 5.92 -12.20
C GLY A 43 -32.92 6.59 -10.91
N ALA A 44 -31.88 6.07 -10.26
CA ALA A 44 -31.36 6.64 -9.02
C ALA A 44 -30.76 8.04 -9.22
N SER A 45 -30.86 8.92 -8.22
CA SER A 45 -30.12 10.19 -8.22
C SER A 45 -28.60 9.95 -8.21
N ALA A 46 -27.76 10.96 -8.47
CA ALA A 46 -26.29 10.82 -8.37
C ALA A 46 -25.86 10.32 -6.98
N VAL A 47 -26.33 10.98 -5.92
CA VAL A 47 -26.07 10.59 -4.53
C VAL A 47 -26.63 9.19 -4.23
N GLY A 48 -27.84 8.89 -4.73
CA GLY A 48 -28.47 7.60 -4.51
C GLY A 48 -27.72 6.45 -5.18
N LEU A 49 -27.27 6.65 -6.43
CA LEU A 49 -26.49 5.66 -7.18
C LEU A 49 -25.18 5.36 -6.45
N GLU A 50 -24.44 6.38 -6.01
CA GLU A 50 -23.20 6.18 -5.26
C GLU A 50 -23.44 5.39 -3.96
N GLN A 51 -24.47 5.75 -3.18
CA GLN A 51 -24.81 5.03 -1.95
C GLN A 51 -25.22 3.58 -2.21
N LEU A 52 -25.91 3.29 -3.32
CA LEU A 52 -26.27 1.94 -3.71
C LEU A 52 -25.01 1.12 -4.03
N LEU A 53 -24.13 1.62 -4.90
CA LEU A 53 -22.92 0.89 -5.31
C LEU A 53 -21.97 0.59 -4.16
N LEU A 54 -21.91 1.46 -3.14
CA LEU A 54 -21.08 1.25 -1.96
C LEU A 54 -21.66 0.22 -0.97
N GLN A 55 -22.94 -0.13 -1.09
CA GLN A 55 -23.63 -1.06 -0.17
C GLN A 55 -24.03 -2.40 -0.82
N ILE A 56 -23.98 -2.48 -2.14
CA ILE A 56 -24.22 -3.71 -2.91
C ILE A 56 -22.92 -4.50 -3.00
N ASP A 57 -23.00 -5.83 -2.97
CA ASP A 57 -21.89 -6.69 -3.39
C ASP A 57 -21.74 -6.58 -4.91
N LEU A 58 -20.90 -5.64 -5.36
CA LEU A 58 -20.67 -5.39 -6.78
C LEU A 58 -20.11 -6.61 -7.51
N ARG A 59 -19.37 -7.48 -6.81
CA ARG A 59 -18.84 -8.70 -7.42
C ARG A 59 -19.98 -9.68 -7.71
N ALA A 60 -20.87 -9.88 -6.75
CA ALA A 60 -22.08 -10.69 -6.96
C ALA A 60 -22.93 -10.08 -8.10
N LEU A 61 -23.12 -8.77 -8.08
CA LEU A 61 -23.92 -8.07 -9.11
C LEU A 61 -23.36 -8.28 -10.51
N LEU A 62 -22.05 -8.08 -10.70
CA LEU A 62 -21.39 -8.26 -12.00
C LEU A 62 -21.31 -9.72 -12.45
N GLY A 63 -21.37 -10.67 -11.50
CA GLY A 63 -21.37 -12.10 -11.77
C GLY A 63 -22.75 -12.69 -12.05
N ASP A 64 -23.82 -12.06 -11.56
CA ASP A 64 -25.20 -12.51 -11.73
C ASP A 64 -25.88 -11.93 -12.98
N ILE A 65 -25.34 -10.85 -13.55
CA ILE A 65 -25.88 -10.20 -14.76
C ILE A 65 -25.09 -10.66 -15.99
N ASP A 66 -25.81 -11.29 -16.93
CA ASP A 66 -25.23 -11.93 -18.11
C ASP A 66 -25.63 -11.27 -19.44
N ASP A 67 -24.70 -11.29 -20.41
CA ASP A 67 -25.03 -11.16 -21.83
C ASP A 67 -25.47 -12.51 -22.39
N ARG A 68 -26.49 -12.52 -23.25
CA ARG A 68 -27.11 -13.77 -23.72
C ARG A 68 -27.08 -13.86 -25.23
N LEU A 69 -26.72 -15.04 -25.77
CA LEU A 69 -26.74 -15.34 -27.21
C LEU A 69 -28.07 -14.98 -27.91
N ILE A 70 -29.18 -15.09 -27.17
CA ILE A 70 -30.52 -14.68 -27.62
C ILE A 70 -31.20 -13.93 -26.46
N GLY A 71 -31.11 -12.61 -26.45
CA GLY A 71 -31.68 -11.74 -25.42
C GLY A 71 -31.01 -10.37 -25.40
N PRO A 72 -31.37 -9.50 -24.45
CA PRO A 72 -30.65 -8.25 -24.23
C PRO A 72 -29.27 -8.52 -23.62
N ASP A 73 -28.29 -7.71 -24.00
CA ASP A 73 -26.93 -7.71 -23.45
C ASP A 73 -26.90 -6.89 -22.14
N ASN A 74 -27.51 -7.46 -21.08
CA ASN A 74 -27.73 -6.75 -19.83
C ASN A 74 -26.42 -6.47 -19.07
N ARG A 75 -25.39 -7.30 -19.24
CA ARG A 75 -24.07 -7.05 -18.64
C ARG A 75 -23.37 -5.91 -19.34
N THR A 76 -23.39 -5.90 -20.66
CA THR A 76 -22.87 -4.77 -21.45
C THR A 76 -23.62 -3.48 -21.08
N ALA A 77 -24.95 -3.52 -21.00
CA ALA A 77 -25.75 -2.37 -20.60
C ALA A 77 -25.42 -1.86 -19.18
N LEU A 78 -25.19 -2.77 -18.22
CA LEU A 78 -24.77 -2.41 -16.87
C LEU A 78 -23.41 -1.69 -16.87
N LEU A 79 -22.44 -2.25 -17.59
CA LEU A 79 -21.11 -1.66 -17.66
C LEU A 79 -21.12 -0.31 -18.37
N ASP A 80 -21.87 -0.17 -19.46
CA ASP A 80 -22.04 1.11 -20.16
C ASP A 80 -22.70 2.15 -19.24
N LEU A 81 -23.77 1.77 -18.52
CA LEU A 81 -24.42 2.64 -17.55
C LEU A 81 -23.44 3.15 -16.50
N LEU A 82 -22.70 2.26 -15.85
CA LEU A 82 -21.86 2.61 -14.69
C LEU A 82 -20.51 3.22 -15.08
N THR A 83 -19.94 2.86 -16.23
CA THR A 83 -18.59 3.28 -16.64
C THR A 83 -18.55 4.29 -17.77
N ALA A 84 -19.64 4.52 -18.48
CA ALA A 84 -19.74 5.54 -19.52
C ALA A 84 -20.78 6.60 -19.16
N ASP A 85 -22.06 6.22 -19.10
CA ASP A 85 -23.16 7.18 -19.03
C ASP A 85 -23.20 7.93 -17.69
N ARG A 86 -22.96 7.20 -16.59
CA ARG A 86 -23.08 7.71 -15.22
C ARG A 86 -21.78 7.71 -14.44
N LEU A 87 -20.64 7.47 -15.09
CA LEU A 87 -19.33 7.55 -14.43
C LEU A 87 -19.10 8.91 -13.76
N GLY A 88 -19.59 9.99 -14.38
CA GLY A 88 -19.50 11.35 -13.85
C GLY A 88 -20.25 11.55 -12.53
N ASP A 89 -21.23 10.71 -12.23
CA ASP A 89 -22.00 10.76 -10.98
C ASP A 89 -21.35 9.95 -9.85
N LEU A 90 -20.31 9.17 -10.17
CA LEU A 90 -19.62 8.31 -9.20
C LEU A 90 -18.40 9.01 -8.61
N GLY A 91 -18.39 9.16 -7.29
CA GLY A 91 -17.20 9.52 -6.54
C GLY A 91 -16.13 8.41 -6.57
N ILE A 92 -14.94 8.76 -6.10
CA ILE A 92 -13.78 7.86 -6.11
C ILE A 92 -14.01 6.55 -5.35
N PRO A 93 -14.66 6.52 -4.18
CA PRO A 93 -14.95 5.26 -3.50
C PRO A 93 -15.76 4.28 -4.36
N ALA A 94 -16.79 4.76 -5.07
CA ALA A 94 -17.61 3.92 -5.94
C ALA A 94 -16.84 3.45 -7.18
N ARG A 95 -16.01 4.33 -7.79
CA ARG A 95 -15.12 3.94 -8.90
C ARG A 95 -14.10 2.88 -8.48
N ALA A 96 -13.50 3.01 -7.30
CA ALA A 96 -12.57 2.03 -6.75
C ALA A 96 -13.26 0.69 -6.47
N ALA A 97 -14.46 0.72 -5.86
CA ALA A 97 -15.25 -0.48 -5.61
C ALA A 97 -15.61 -1.21 -6.91
N LEU A 98 -16.00 -0.46 -7.96
CA LEU A 98 -16.33 -1.01 -9.27
C LEU A 98 -15.09 -1.60 -9.97
N ALA A 99 -13.97 -0.88 -9.99
CA ALA A 99 -12.72 -1.39 -10.57
C ALA A 99 -12.22 -2.64 -9.83
N SER A 100 -12.29 -2.68 -8.49
CA SER A 100 -11.96 -3.86 -7.70
C SER A 100 -12.89 -5.04 -7.98
N ALA A 101 -14.19 -4.80 -8.19
CA ALA A 101 -15.13 -5.86 -8.55
C ALA A 101 -14.83 -6.44 -9.94
N LEU A 102 -14.46 -5.60 -10.92
CA LEU A 102 -14.05 -6.02 -12.26
C LEU A 102 -12.76 -6.84 -12.26
N GLN A 103 -11.84 -6.56 -11.35
CA GLN A 103 -10.58 -7.30 -11.19
C GLN A 103 -10.79 -8.73 -10.66
N ARG A 104 -11.86 -8.98 -9.89
CA ARG A 104 -12.06 -10.26 -9.19
C ARG A 104 -12.67 -11.32 -10.10
N GLY A 105 -11.83 -11.97 -10.90
CA GLY A 105 -12.23 -13.09 -11.76
C GLY A 105 -11.29 -13.24 -12.95
N ARG A 106 -11.83 -13.64 -14.10
CA ARG A 106 -11.15 -13.41 -15.38
C ARG A 106 -11.55 -12.02 -15.85
N THR A 107 -10.58 -11.12 -15.96
CA THR A 107 -10.80 -9.80 -16.58
C THR A 107 -10.95 -10.02 -18.08
N GLY A 108 -12.20 -10.06 -18.56
CA GLY A 108 -12.46 -10.22 -19.98
C GLY A 108 -12.38 -8.89 -20.74
N ARG A 109 -12.45 -8.95 -22.07
CA ARG A 109 -12.46 -7.75 -22.94
C ARG A 109 -13.48 -6.69 -22.54
N LEU A 110 -14.68 -7.09 -22.06
CA LEU A 110 -15.69 -6.13 -21.59
C LEU A 110 -15.24 -5.42 -20.29
N ASP A 111 -14.57 -6.15 -19.41
CA ASP A 111 -14.10 -5.64 -18.12
C ASP A 111 -12.92 -4.69 -18.33
N GLU A 112 -12.01 -5.04 -19.23
CA GLU A 112 -10.92 -4.17 -19.65
C GLU A 112 -11.42 -2.86 -20.27
N GLN A 113 -12.48 -2.89 -21.09
CA GLN A 113 -13.09 -1.67 -21.63
C GLN A 113 -13.79 -0.84 -20.54
N ALA A 114 -14.44 -1.50 -19.58
CA ALA A 114 -15.02 -0.82 -18.42
C ALA A 114 -13.93 -0.16 -17.55
N LEU A 115 -12.84 -0.88 -17.26
CA LEU A 115 -11.66 -0.37 -16.56
C LEU A 115 -11.04 0.80 -17.32
N ARG A 116 -10.88 0.68 -18.64
CA ARG A 116 -10.39 1.76 -19.51
C ARG A 116 -11.19 3.03 -19.32
N ARG A 117 -12.52 2.94 -19.34
CA ARG A 117 -13.39 4.11 -19.15
C ARG A 117 -13.29 4.69 -17.74
N ILE A 118 -13.24 3.85 -16.70
CA ILE A 118 -13.04 4.31 -15.32
C ILE A 118 -11.73 5.10 -15.19
N TRP A 119 -10.63 4.55 -15.70
CA TRP A 119 -9.32 5.19 -15.62
C TRP A 119 -9.28 6.48 -16.45
N LEU A 120 -9.58 6.43 -17.75
CA LEU A 120 -9.51 7.61 -18.63
C LEU A 120 -10.56 8.69 -18.32
N GLY A 121 -11.63 8.33 -17.62
CA GLY A 121 -12.65 9.23 -17.10
C GLY A 121 -12.32 9.83 -15.74
N THR A 122 -11.19 9.48 -15.14
CA THR A 122 -10.68 10.02 -13.86
C THR A 122 -9.47 10.92 -14.14
N ARG A 123 -9.35 12.10 -13.51
CA ARG A 123 -8.34 13.10 -13.89
C ARG A 123 -7.71 13.83 -12.71
N GLY A 124 -6.52 14.39 -12.90
CA GLY A 124 -5.77 15.12 -11.88
C GLY A 124 -5.59 14.31 -10.59
N ALA A 125 -5.75 14.96 -9.43
CA ALA A 125 -5.59 14.34 -8.12
C ALA A 125 -6.57 13.18 -7.85
N ASP A 126 -7.68 13.07 -8.59
CA ASP A 126 -8.60 11.94 -8.47
C ASP A 126 -7.96 10.64 -8.96
N VAL A 127 -7.03 10.67 -9.92
CA VAL A 127 -6.29 9.47 -10.32
C VAL A 127 -5.45 8.96 -9.18
N THR A 128 -4.74 9.85 -8.48
CA THR A 128 -4.00 9.51 -7.27
C THR A 128 -4.91 8.91 -6.20
N ARG A 129 -6.06 9.54 -5.91
CA ARG A 129 -7.06 9.02 -4.97
C ARG A 129 -7.60 7.64 -5.37
N LEU A 130 -7.83 7.39 -6.66
CA LEU A 130 -8.33 6.11 -7.16
C LEU A 130 -7.31 4.98 -6.96
N LYS A 131 -6.05 5.21 -7.34
CA LYS A 131 -4.94 4.25 -7.11
C LYS A 131 -4.84 3.88 -5.64
N ASN A 132 -4.82 4.90 -4.81
CA ASN A 132 -4.74 4.82 -3.36
C ASN A 132 -5.93 4.11 -2.72
N ALA A 133 -7.14 4.33 -3.24
CA ALA A 133 -8.35 3.63 -2.79
C ALA A 133 -8.32 2.15 -3.16
N LEU A 134 -7.81 1.80 -4.35
CA LEU A 134 -7.68 0.40 -4.79
C LEU A 134 -6.69 -0.38 -3.93
N ASP A 135 -5.49 0.16 -3.69
CA ASP A 135 -4.50 -0.50 -2.83
C ASP A 135 -5.00 -0.62 -1.38
N GLY A 136 -5.76 0.36 -0.89
CA GLY A 136 -6.34 0.35 0.46
C GLY A 136 -7.45 -0.67 0.71
N LEU A 137 -8.00 -1.32 -0.33
CA LEU A 137 -9.00 -2.39 -0.16
C LEU A 137 -8.38 -3.69 0.39
N GLY A 138 -7.05 -3.82 0.31
CA GLY A 138 -6.30 -4.96 0.80
C GLY A 138 -6.50 -6.24 -0.01
N GLY A 139 -5.65 -7.24 0.27
CA GLY A 139 -5.69 -8.55 -0.36
C GLY A 139 -4.80 -8.66 -1.61
N TYR A 140 -5.00 -9.73 -2.39
CA TYR A 140 -4.18 -10.06 -3.57
C TYR A 140 -4.46 -9.17 -4.79
N HIS A 141 -5.61 -8.51 -4.82
CA HIS A 141 -6.09 -7.72 -5.96
C HIS A 141 -5.69 -6.25 -5.80
N ASP A 142 -4.39 -5.99 -5.73
CA ASP A 142 -3.83 -4.63 -5.69
C ASP A 142 -3.69 -4.03 -7.10
N LEU A 143 -3.26 -2.76 -7.17
CA LEU A 143 -3.10 -2.05 -8.44
C LEU A 143 -2.01 -2.65 -9.32
N HIS A 144 -0.95 -3.21 -8.74
CA HIS A 144 0.12 -3.85 -9.50
C HIS A 144 -0.39 -5.12 -10.17
N GLN A 145 -1.11 -5.97 -9.44
CA GLN A 145 -1.79 -7.14 -9.96
C GLN A 145 -2.78 -6.75 -11.07
N LEU A 146 -3.56 -5.67 -10.88
CA LEU A 146 -4.49 -5.20 -11.91
C LEU A 146 -3.76 -4.88 -13.21
N PHE A 147 -2.70 -4.08 -13.15
CA PHE A 147 -2.04 -3.56 -14.35
C PHE A 147 -1.11 -4.57 -15.01
N TYR A 148 -0.33 -5.33 -14.25
CA TYR A 148 0.73 -6.18 -14.81
C TYR A 148 0.34 -7.66 -14.94
N HIS A 149 -0.83 -8.05 -14.44
CA HIS A 149 -1.29 -9.44 -14.50
C HIS A 149 -2.74 -9.61 -14.96
N ASP A 150 -3.66 -8.76 -14.52
CA ASP A 150 -5.08 -8.93 -14.82
C ASP A 150 -5.51 -8.25 -16.14
N ILE A 151 -4.86 -7.15 -16.54
CA ILE A 151 -5.00 -6.56 -17.88
C ILE A 151 -4.04 -7.30 -18.81
N ASP A 152 -4.58 -8.05 -19.77
CA ASP A 152 -3.81 -8.86 -20.72
C ASP A 152 -3.54 -8.13 -22.04
N ASP A 153 -4.30 -7.06 -22.34
CA ASP A 153 -4.01 -6.16 -23.46
C ASP A 153 -2.86 -5.19 -23.12
N ASP A 154 -1.67 -5.51 -23.64
CA ASP A 154 -0.46 -4.68 -23.50
C ASP A 154 -0.66 -3.24 -24.00
N ALA A 155 -1.40 -3.03 -25.08
CA ALA A 155 -1.63 -1.70 -25.64
C ALA A 155 -2.56 -0.88 -24.73
N LEU A 156 -3.58 -1.52 -24.17
CA LEU A 156 -4.42 -0.90 -23.14
C LEU A 156 -3.61 -0.54 -21.91
N ARG A 157 -2.81 -1.47 -21.37
CA ARG A 157 -1.96 -1.19 -20.20
C ARG A 157 -1.07 0.04 -20.42
N GLU A 158 -0.41 0.12 -21.58
CA GLU A 158 0.43 1.27 -21.92
C GLU A 158 -0.36 2.58 -22.07
N GLU A 159 -1.58 2.53 -22.61
CA GLU A 159 -2.48 3.70 -22.65
C GLU A 159 -2.82 4.19 -21.23
N LEU A 160 -3.15 3.28 -20.32
CA LEU A 160 -3.51 3.62 -18.94
C LEU A 160 -2.30 4.15 -18.16
N LEU A 161 -1.12 3.55 -18.33
CA LEU A 161 0.11 4.02 -17.70
C LEU A 161 0.52 5.40 -18.22
N ALA A 162 0.38 5.66 -19.53
CA ALA A 162 0.61 6.98 -20.11
C ALA A 162 -0.37 8.03 -19.56
N HIS A 163 -1.64 7.65 -19.35
CA HIS A 163 -2.60 8.52 -18.71
C HIS A 163 -2.21 8.83 -17.26
N ILE A 164 -1.84 7.84 -16.45
CA ILE A 164 -1.38 8.02 -15.06
C ILE A 164 -0.20 9.00 -15.02
N ALA A 165 0.82 8.78 -15.85
CA ALA A 165 2.00 9.65 -15.90
C ALA A 165 1.64 11.11 -16.25
N ARG A 166 0.69 11.31 -17.18
CA ARG A 166 0.21 12.64 -17.54
C ARG A 166 -0.50 13.33 -16.38
N GLU A 167 -1.45 12.65 -15.72
CA GLU A 167 -2.22 13.27 -14.62
C GLU A 167 -1.35 13.54 -13.39
N ALA A 168 -0.34 12.71 -13.15
CA ALA A 168 0.62 12.86 -12.06
C ALA A 168 1.50 14.13 -12.18
N THR A 169 1.71 14.66 -13.38
CA THR A 169 2.60 15.83 -13.59
C THR A 169 2.13 17.08 -12.82
N ALA A 170 0.83 17.20 -12.56
CA ALA A 170 0.24 18.33 -11.84
C ALA A 170 0.01 18.03 -10.34
N VAL A 171 0.39 16.85 -9.86
CA VAL A 171 0.21 16.40 -8.47
C VAL A 171 1.56 16.40 -7.78
N SER A 172 1.69 17.15 -6.70
CA SER A 172 2.84 17.05 -5.79
C SER A 172 2.40 16.36 -4.51
N THR A 173 2.98 15.19 -4.23
CA THR A 173 2.89 14.58 -2.90
C THR A 173 4.28 14.57 -2.24
N ARG A 174 4.30 14.74 -0.91
CA ARG A 174 5.49 14.54 -0.08
C ARG A 174 5.50 13.14 0.56
N GLU A 175 4.42 12.39 0.36
CA GLU A 175 4.32 11.00 0.79
C GLU A 175 5.30 10.12 0.01
N VAL A 176 5.71 9.03 0.64
CA VAL A 176 6.64 8.07 0.06
C VAL A 176 6.03 6.67 0.07
N LYS A 177 6.22 5.93 -1.01
CA LYS A 177 5.98 4.49 -1.03
C LYS A 177 7.17 3.78 -0.38
N ILE A 178 6.88 2.97 0.64
CA ILE A 178 7.91 2.23 1.38
C ILE A 178 7.99 0.83 0.80
N LEU A 179 9.12 0.47 0.21
CA LEU A 179 9.41 -0.86 -0.29
C LEU A 179 10.28 -1.59 0.73
N SER A 180 9.76 -2.62 1.38
CA SER A 180 10.47 -3.34 2.45
C SER A 180 10.73 -4.78 2.09
N ASP A 181 11.98 -5.24 2.21
CA ASP A 181 12.24 -6.67 2.34
C ASP A 181 11.66 -7.22 3.66
N ILE A 182 11.56 -8.55 3.78
CA ILE A 182 10.99 -9.22 4.96
C ILE A 182 12.08 -9.87 5.81
N ASP A 183 12.95 -10.68 5.20
CA ASP A 183 13.86 -11.54 5.94
C ASP A 183 15.08 -10.77 6.40
N ASP A 184 15.39 -10.82 7.69
CA ASP A 184 16.48 -10.05 8.31
C ASP A 184 16.34 -8.52 8.15
N THR A 185 15.22 -8.06 7.57
CA THR A 185 14.78 -6.67 7.50
C THR A 185 13.63 -6.43 8.46
N PHE A 186 12.47 -7.08 8.27
CA PHE A 186 11.29 -6.92 9.13
C PHE A 186 11.35 -7.79 10.39
N TYR A 187 11.82 -9.04 10.26
CA TYR A 187 12.12 -9.91 11.40
C TYR A 187 13.39 -10.72 11.16
N ALA A 188 14.06 -11.10 12.25
CA ALA A 188 15.25 -11.95 12.20
C ALA A 188 14.91 -13.37 11.73
N ASN A 189 15.63 -13.92 10.75
CA ASN A 189 15.30 -15.27 10.26
C ASN A 189 16.47 -16.07 9.68
N TRP A 190 17.19 -15.53 8.69
CA TRP A 190 18.07 -16.31 7.82
C TRP A 190 19.54 -16.05 8.13
N THR A 191 19.96 -14.80 8.00
CA THR A 191 21.33 -14.34 8.17
C THR A 191 21.55 -13.84 9.58
N ASP A 192 20.57 -13.14 10.15
CA ASP A 192 20.74 -12.48 11.44
C ASP A 192 20.56 -13.47 12.61
N ALA A 193 21.68 -13.86 13.21
CA ALA A 193 21.72 -14.69 14.41
C ALA A 193 21.74 -13.88 15.72
N ARG A 194 21.72 -12.55 15.64
CA ARG A 194 21.87 -11.64 16.80
C ARG A 194 20.57 -11.51 17.61
N TYR A 195 19.45 -11.94 17.03
CA TYR A 195 18.14 -12.00 17.68
C TYR A 195 17.57 -13.43 17.61
N PRO A 196 16.66 -13.81 18.54
CA PRO A 196 15.89 -15.03 18.39
C PRO A 196 15.16 -15.07 17.04
N LYS A 197 15.05 -16.27 16.45
CA LYS A 197 14.36 -16.42 15.16
C LYS A 197 12.92 -15.94 15.24
N LYS A 198 12.48 -15.25 14.19
CA LYS A 198 11.16 -14.63 14.02
C LYS A 198 10.88 -13.47 14.98
N THR A 199 11.90 -12.93 15.65
CA THR A 199 11.77 -11.66 16.36
C THR A 199 11.55 -10.54 15.35
N VAL A 200 10.38 -9.89 15.40
CA VAL A 200 10.14 -8.61 14.74
C VAL A 200 11.11 -7.60 15.34
N TYR A 201 11.88 -6.92 14.49
CA TYR A 201 12.93 -6.05 15.01
C TYR A 201 12.34 -4.90 15.82
N PRO A 202 12.93 -4.58 16.99
CA PRO A 202 12.44 -3.48 17.82
C PRO A 202 12.42 -2.17 17.06
N GLY A 203 11.23 -1.57 16.92
CA GLY A 203 11.04 -0.27 16.24
C GLY A 203 10.63 -0.33 14.77
N VAL A 204 10.73 -1.47 14.07
CA VAL A 204 10.45 -1.55 12.62
C VAL A 204 9.03 -1.10 12.25
N LEU A 205 8.05 -1.58 13.01
CA LEU A 205 6.63 -1.25 12.79
C LEU A 205 6.36 0.24 12.98
N GLN A 206 7.00 0.84 13.98
CA GLN A 206 6.88 2.27 14.25
C GLN A 206 7.60 3.07 13.17
N LEU A 207 8.78 2.65 12.70
CA LEU A 207 9.47 3.31 11.60
C LEU A 207 8.58 3.36 10.36
N TYR A 208 7.96 2.24 9.97
CA TYR A 208 7.07 2.22 8.82
C TYR A 208 5.87 3.14 8.99
N ALA A 209 5.26 3.14 10.18
CA ALA A 209 4.16 4.06 10.47
C ALA A 209 4.57 5.53 10.39
N GLU A 210 5.78 5.90 10.82
CA GLU A 210 6.26 7.28 10.75
C GLU A 210 6.73 7.70 9.36
N LEU A 211 7.29 6.78 8.57
CA LEU A 211 7.60 7.04 7.15
C LEU A 211 6.32 7.24 6.32
N ASP A 212 5.29 6.44 6.61
CA ASP A 212 3.97 6.52 5.98
C ASP A 212 3.22 7.80 6.41
N ARG A 213 3.40 8.21 7.68
CA ARG A 213 2.92 9.50 8.19
C ARG A 213 3.61 10.69 7.51
N GLY A 214 4.89 10.56 7.17
CA GLY A 214 5.70 11.64 6.61
C GLY A 214 6.13 12.71 7.63
N PRO A 215 6.83 13.75 7.15
CA PRO A 215 7.49 14.75 8.00
C PRO A 215 6.59 15.93 8.42
N ASP A 216 5.43 16.09 7.76
CA ASP A 216 4.55 17.23 8.00
C ASP A 216 3.72 17.06 9.30
N LEU A 217 3.26 18.18 9.86
CA LEU A 217 2.48 18.19 11.11
C LEU A 217 1.16 17.44 10.97
N GLU A 218 0.50 17.64 9.84
CA GLU A 218 -0.67 16.87 9.46
C GLU A 218 -0.18 15.54 8.87
N PRO A 219 -0.58 14.40 9.46
CA PRO A 219 -0.15 13.11 8.99
C PRO A 219 -0.61 12.88 7.54
N GLY A 220 0.28 12.32 6.73
CA GLY A 220 -0.05 11.70 5.45
C GLY A 220 -1.05 10.56 5.60
N ARG A 221 -1.58 10.12 4.46
CA ARG A 221 -2.53 9.01 4.43
C ARG A 221 -1.81 7.69 4.73
N PRO A 222 -2.36 6.81 5.59
CA PRO A 222 -1.73 5.53 5.82
C PRO A 222 -1.90 4.55 4.64
N GLY A 223 -0.99 3.60 4.53
CA GLY A 223 -1.10 2.46 3.61
C GLY A 223 -0.17 2.52 2.40
N ASP A 224 0.95 3.23 2.51
CA ASP A 224 1.97 3.33 1.46
C ASP A 224 3.12 2.32 1.65
N LEU A 225 3.02 1.44 2.65
CA LEU A 225 3.93 0.31 2.84
C LEU A 225 3.61 -0.85 1.89
N THR A 226 4.65 -1.32 1.23
CA THR A 226 4.61 -2.45 0.33
C THR A 226 5.77 -3.40 0.63
N PHE A 227 5.45 -4.64 1.00
CA PHE A 227 6.47 -5.66 1.22
C PHE A 227 6.90 -6.31 -0.10
N VAL A 228 8.20 -6.54 -0.23
CA VAL A 228 8.86 -7.09 -1.42
C VAL A 228 9.67 -8.30 -0.98
N THR A 229 9.20 -9.52 -1.26
CA THR A 229 9.83 -10.77 -0.78
C THR A 229 10.36 -11.63 -1.93
N ALA A 230 11.58 -12.15 -1.79
CA ALA A 230 12.23 -12.97 -2.82
C ALA A 230 11.97 -14.49 -2.73
N ARG A 231 11.13 -14.95 -1.81
CA ARG A 231 11.08 -16.37 -1.40
C ARG A 231 10.55 -17.31 -2.51
N PRO A 232 11.38 -18.22 -3.04
CA PRO A 232 10.92 -19.24 -3.98
C PRO A 232 10.34 -20.43 -3.22
N GLY A 233 9.03 -20.43 -3.01
CA GLY A 233 8.34 -21.61 -2.44
C GLY A 233 7.10 -21.33 -1.61
N ASP A 234 6.75 -20.09 -1.33
CA ASP A 234 5.52 -19.77 -0.60
C ASP A 234 4.30 -19.82 -1.54
N ARG A 235 4.02 -21.02 -2.07
CA ARG A 235 3.00 -21.27 -3.11
C ARG A 235 1.58 -20.88 -2.71
N LEU A 236 1.37 -20.39 -1.48
CA LEU A 236 0.07 -19.94 -0.98
C LEU A 236 0.12 -18.69 -0.06
N GLY A 237 1.29 -18.14 0.32
CA GLY A 237 1.36 -16.96 1.23
C GLY A 237 0.69 -17.18 2.60
N LEU A 238 0.40 -18.44 2.96
CA LEU A 238 -0.39 -18.79 4.14
C LEU A 238 0.41 -18.62 5.43
N VAL A 239 1.74 -18.81 5.38
CA VAL A 239 2.60 -18.71 6.57
C VAL A 239 2.87 -17.24 6.92
N GLU A 240 3.08 -16.40 5.90
CA GLU A 240 3.25 -14.95 6.07
C GLU A 240 1.93 -14.26 6.43
N GLY A 241 0.85 -14.60 5.73
CA GLY A 241 -0.50 -14.15 6.07
C GLY A 241 -0.93 -14.58 7.47
N ALA A 242 -0.60 -15.80 7.91
CA ALA A 242 -0.86 -16.24 9.28
C ALA A 242 0.02 -15.53 10.32
N THR A 243 1.28 -15.21 9.99
CA THR A 243 2.17 -14.48 10.90
C THR A 243 1.70 -13.05 11.08
N LEU A 244 1.37 -12.35 10.00
CA LEU A 244 0.83 -11.00 10.05
C LEU A 244 -0.56 -10.97 10.66
N LYS A 245 -1.42 -11.94 10.35
CA LYS A 245 -2.72 -12.09 11.01
C LYS A 245 -2.56 -12.36 12.50
N ALA A 246 -1.61 -13.19 12.91
CA ALA A 246 -1.32 -13.43 14.34
C ALA A 246 -0.76 -12.18 15.04
N LEU A 247 0.07 -11.38 14.35
CA LEU A 247 0.53 -10.08 14.86
C LEU A 247 -0.63 -9.07 14.93
N ALA A 248 -1.52 -9.04 13.93
CA ALA A 248 -2.72 -8.21 13.89
C ALA A 248 -3.68 -8.55 15.04
N GLU A 249 -3.96 -9.84 15.23
CA GLU A 249 -4.83 -10.38 16.28
C GLU A 249 -4.29 -10.07 17.69
N ARG A 250 -2.96 -9.90 17.82
CA ARG A 250 -2.29 -9.49 19.06
C ARG A 250 -2.22 -7.97 19.23
N GLY A 251 -2.77 -7.18 18.30
CA GLY A 251 -2.69 -5.72 18.31
C GLY A 251 -1.27 -5.19 18.08
N GLN A 252 -0.39 -6.01 17.50
CA GLN A 252 1.03 -5.72 17.32
C GLN A 252 1.35 -5.21 15.91
N LEU A 253 0.35 -4.95 15.06
CA LEU A 253 0.56 -4.31 13.76
C LEU A 253 0.01 -2.89 13.74
N THR A 254 0.76 -1.98 13.10
CA THR A 254 0.30 -0.62 12.84
C THR A 254 -0.73 -0.61 11.71
N ALA A 255 -1.58 0.42 11.69
CA ALA A 255 -2.57 0.60 10.61
C ALA A 255 -1.91 0.60 9.22
N THR A 256 -0.70 1.14 9.11
CA THR A 256 0.16 1.12 7.92
C THR A 256 0.49 -0.29 7.43
N VAL A 257 0.79 -1.22 8.33
CA VAL A 257 1.10 -2.61 7.95
C VAL A 257 -0.18 -3.39 7.62
N LEU A 258 -1.30 -3.06 8.28
CA LEU A 258 -2.60 -3.65 7.97
C LEU A 258 -3.19 -3.14 6.64
N ALA A 259 -2.92 -1.88 6.31
CA ALA A 259 -3.32 -1.24 5.06
C ALA A 259 -2.31 -1.45 3.92
N GLY A 260 -1.10 -1.93 4.23
CA GLY A 260 -0.03 -2.13 3.27
C GLY A 260 -0.32 -3.28 2.29
N SER A 261 0.19 -3.12 1.07
CA SER A 261 0.06 -4.12 0.01
C SER A 261 1.22 -5.14 0.06
N PHE A 262 0.98 -6.35 -0.43
CA PHE A 262 2.02 -7.38 -0.57
C PHE A 262 2.31 -7.61 -2.04
N LEU A 263 3.40 -7.01 -2.53
CA LEU A 263 3.90 -7.34 -3.87
C LEU A 263 4.53 -8.73 -3.82
N ARG A 264 3.79 -9.72 -4.34
CA ARG A 264 4.26 -11.10 -4.44
C ARG A 264 5.23 -11.22 -5.62
N LEU A 265 6.53 -11.31 -5.34
CA LEU A 265 7.51 -11.71 -6.35
C LEU A 265 7.47 -13.25 -6.49
N LEU A 266 6.68 -13.75 -7.43
CA LEU A 266 6.78 -15.15 -7.85
C LEU A 266 7.92 -15.30 -8.87
N GLY A 267 9.02 -15.99 -8.52
CA GLY A 267 10.00 -16.41 -9.53
C GLY A 267 11.36 -16.90 -9.01
N ASN A 268 11.82 -18.06 -9.52
CA ASN A 268 13.12 -18.64 -9.22
C ASN A 268 14.26 -17.98 -10.04
N ARG A 269 15.38 -17.71 -9.35
CA ARG A 269 16.77 -17.54 -9.86
C ARG A 269 17.29 -16.19 -10.39
N ALA A 270 16.55 -15.09 -10.27
CA ALA A 270 17.10 -13.73 -10.49
C ALA A 270 16.50 -12.71 -9.49
N ILE A 271 16.74 -12.94 -8.19
CA ILE A 271 16.06 -12.26 -7.07
C ILE A 271 16.18 -10.72 -7.12
N ALA A 272 17.41 -10.22 -7.30
CA ALA A 272 17.68 -8.78 -7.34
C ALA A 272 17.08 -8.12 -8.60
N GLU A 273 17.19 -8.78 -9.75
CA GLU A 273 16.63 -8.27 -11.02
C GLU A 273 15.10 -8.19 -10.94
N LYS A 274 14.44 -9.19 -10.34
CA LYS A 274 12.99 -9.18 -10.19
C LYS A 274 12.51 -8.12 -9.19
N LYS A 275 13.22 -7.91 -8.06
CA LYS A 275 12.96 -6.79 -7.14
C LYS A 275 13.04 -5.45 -7.88
N LEU A 276 14.04 -5.29 -8.74
CA LEU A 276 14.25 -4.08 -9.53
C LEU A 276 13.18 -3.88 -10.61
N GLU A 277 12.79 -4.95 -11.33
CA GLU A 277 11.69 -4.91 -12.31
C GLU A 277 10.39 -4.46 -11.65
N ASN A 278 10.02 -5.08 -10.53
CA ASN A 278 8.82 -4.71 -9.78
C ASN A 278 8.88 -3.26 -9.28
N PHE A 279 10.04 -2.77 -8.84
CA PHE A 279 10.21 -1.35 -8.50
C PHE A 279 9.93 -0.44 -9.70
N LEU A 280 10.51 -0.75 -10.86
CA LEU A 280 10.30 0.05 -12.07
C LEU A 280 8.83 0.05 -12.49
N GLU A 281 8.17 -1.09 -12.41
CA GLU A 281 6.72 -1.23 -12.66
C GLU A 281 5.89 -0.41 -11.68
N TYR A 282 6.19 -0.48 -10.38
CA TYR A 282 5.48 0.24 -9.33
C TYR A 282 5.70 1.75 -9.43
N ARG A 283 6.90 2.20 -9.83
CA ARG A 283 7.18 3.61 -10.15
C ARG A 283 6.33 4.12 -11.31
N ARG A 284 6.00 3.30 -12.30
CA ARG A 284 5.09 3.69 -13.39
C ARG A 284 3.65 3.87 -12.91
N LEU A 285 3.24 3.15 -11.86
CA LEU A 285 1.93 3.31 -11.23
C LEU A 285 1.86 4.53 -10.31
N TYR A 286 2.96 4.88 -9.65
CA TYR A 286 3.05 6.00 -8.71
C TYR A 286 4.13 7.04 -9.08
N PRO A 287 4.07 7.64 -10.29
CA PRO A 287 5.11 8.57 -10.74
C PRO A 287 5.13 9.89 -9.95
N GLU A 288 4.06 10.24 -9.23
CA GLU A 288 4.02 11.40 -8.34
C GLU A 288 4.64 11.16 -6.95
N TYR A 289 4.92 9.91 -6.57
CA TYR A 289 5.43 9.55 -5.25
C TYR A 289 6.95 9.47 -5.20
N GLY A 290 7.52 9.72 -4.01
CA GLY A 290 8.88 9.29 -3.67
C GLY A 290 8.92 7.83 -3.22
N PHE A 291 10.10 7.21 -3.22
CA PHE A 291 10.28 5.82 -2.78
C PHE A 291 11.35 5.73 -1.70
N VAL A 292 11.08 4.94 -0.66
CA VAL A 292 12.06 4.53 0.35
C VAL A 292 12.21 3.03 0.26
N PHE A 293 13.44 2.54 0.09
CA PHE A 293 13.73 1.11 0.13
C PHE A 293 14.35 0.74 1.47
N VAL A 294 13.81 -0.30 2.12
CA VAL A 294 14.33 -0.86 3.36
C VAL A 294 14.66 -2.33 3.12
N GLY A 295 15.91 -2.71 3.36
CA GLY A 295 16.41 -4.07 3.11
C GLY A 295 17.53 -4.47 4.07
N ASP A 296 18.20 -5.60 3.80
CA ASP A 296 19.29 -6.10 4.64
C ASP A 296 20.63 -6.25 3.88
N SER A 297 21.73 -6.24 4.63
CA SER A 297 23.08 -6.35 4.06
C SER A 297 23.49 -7.76 3.62
N GLY A 298 22.72 -8.79 3.98
CA GLY A 298 23.03 -10.20 3.77
C GLY A 298 22.42 -10.81 2.49
N GLN A 299 21.36 -10.22 1.94
CA GLN A 299 20.60 -10.84 0.84
C GLN A 299 20.66 -10.10 -0.52
N GLY A 300 21.62 -9.19 -0.66
CA GLY A 300 21.86 -8.45 -1.91
C GLY A 300 21.04 -7.17 -2.07
N ASP A 301 20.34 -6.72 -1.03
CA ASP A 301 19.54 -5.49 -1.08
C ASP A 301 20.39 -4.23 -1.23
N ILE A 302 21.66 -4.24 -0.80
CA ILE A 302 22.61 -3.16 -1.10
C ILE A 302 22.70 -2.95 -2.62
N HIS A 303 22.86 -4.04 -3.39
CA HIS A 303 22.96 -3.96 -4.84
C HIS A 303 21.65 -3.49 -5.48
N VAL A 304 20.50 -4.00 -5.00
CA VAL A 304 19.18 -3.54 -5.45
C VAL A 304 19.02 -2.04 -5.22
N GLY A 305 19.33 -1.57 -4.01
CA GLY A 305 19.25 -0.16 -3.65
C GLY A 305 20.16 0.74 -4.48
N GLN A 306 21.40 0.33 -4.74
CA GLN A 306 22.30 1.04 -5.66
C GLN A 306 21.70 1.15 -7.06
N ARG A 307 21.16 0.05 -7.60
CA ARG A 307 20.52 0.04 -8.92
C ARG A 307 19.26 0.90 -8.97
N MET A 308 18.47 0.95 -7.89
CA MET A 308 17.31 1.84 -7.78
C MET A 308 17.74 3.31 -7.86
N LEU A 309 18.79 3.70 -7.12
CA LEU A 309 19.35 5.05 -7.14
C LEU A 309 19.94 5.41 -8.51
N GLU A 310 20.59 4.47 -9.19
CA GLU A 310 21.14 4.67 -10.54
C GLU A 310 20.05 4.87 -11.60
N LEU A 311 18.95 4.11 -11.51
CA LEU A 311 17.90 4.10 -12.54
C LEU A 311 16.80 5.14 -12.31
N ALA A 312 16.59 5.58 -11.07
CA ALA A 312 15.54 6.53 -10.71
C ALA A 312 15.99 7.49 -9.58
N PRO A 313 17.09 8.24 -9.74
CA PRO A 313 17.66 9.09 -8.69
C PRO A 313 16.71 10.19 -8.21
N GLU A 314 15.77 10.63 -9.04
CA GLU A 314 14.77 11.64 -8.68
C GLU A 314 13.62 11.09 -7.81
N ALA A 315 13.32 9.80 -7.96
CA ALA A 315 12.20 9.15 -7.30
C ALA A 315 12.61 8.51 -5.97
N VAL A 316 13.80 7.91 -5.89
CA VAL A 316 14.29 7.23 -4.69
C VAL A 316 14.81 8.26 -3.68
N LYS A 317 14.12 8.37 -2.54
CA LYS A 317 14.43 9.33 -1.48
C LYS A 317 15.40 8.78 -0.44
N ALA A 318 15.36 7.47 -0.20
CA ALA A 318 16.33 6.80 0.66
C ALA A 318 16.45 5.30 0.34
N VAL A 319 17.65 4.78 0.60
CA VAL A 319 17.91 3.35 0.71
C VAL A 319 18.48 3.11 2.10
N LEU A 320 17.69 2.45 2.95
CA LEU A 320 18.01 2.14 4.34
C LEU A 320 18.29 0.64 4.45
N ILE A 321 19.52 0.26 4.82
CA ILE A 321 19.93 -1.15 4.88
C ILE A 321 20.23 -1.53 6.33
N HIS A 322 19.49 -2.50 6.84
CA HIS A 322 19.78 -3.12 8.13
C HIS A 322 21.06 -3.96 8.00
N ASP A 323 22.11 -3.56 8.71
CA ASP A 323 23.40 -4.24 8.67
C ASP A 323 23.39 -5.45 9.61
N VAL A 324 23.25 -6.63 9.01
CA VAL A 324 23.23 -7.92 9.70
C VAL A 324 24.55 -8.69 9.53
N VAL A 325 25.50 -8.15 8.76
CA VAL A 325 26.79 -8.80 8.44
C VAL A 325 28.01 -8.06 9.01
N ALA A 326 27.79 -7.00 9.80
CA ALA A 326 28.84 -6.18 10.42
C ALA A 326 29.78 -5.56 9.37
N THR A 327 29.19 -4.79 8.45
CA THR A 327 29.90 -4.08 7.39
C THR A 327 30.91 -3.08 7.99
N PRO A 328 32.19 -3.12 7.56
CA PRO A 328 33.21 -2.20 8.09
C PRO A 328 32.86 -0.73 7.87
N GLU A 329 33.20 0.13 8.83
CA GLU A 329 32.87 1.57 8.80
C GLU A 329 33.30 2.27 7.50
N ALA A 330 34.49 1.96 6.99
CA ALA A 330 34.98 2.54 5.73
C ALA A 330 34.04 2.22 4.54
N ALA A 331 33.50 0.99 4.49
CA ALA A 331 32.55 0.59 3.46
C ALA A 331 31.17 1.21 3.68
N ARG A 332 30.74 1.38 4.94
CA ARG A 332 29.49 2.10 5.27
C ARG A 332 29.55 3.54 4.78
N LEU A 333 30.69 4.23 4.98
CA LEU A 333 30.90 5.59 4.52
C LEU A 333 30.90 5.68 2.99
N GLU A 334 31.53 4.73 2.29
CA GLU A 334 31.52 4.67 0.82
C GLU A 334 30.09 4.47 0.27
N LEU A 335 29.33 3.54 0.85
CA LEU A 335 27.92 3.31 0.50
C LEU A 335 27.05 4.55 0.77
N ALA A 336 27.31 5.23 1.89
CA ALA A 336 26.60 6.46 2.27
C ALA A 336 26.83 7.61 1.28
N VAL A 337 28.03 7.72 0.69
CA VAL A 337 28.29 8.67 -0.41
C VAL A 337 27.46 8.31 -1.65
N GLY A 338 27.28 7.02 -1.92
CA GLY A 338 26.41 6.52 -2.98
C GLY A 338 24.91 6.57 -2.67
N GLY A 339 24.49 7.11 -1.53
CA GLY A 339 23.08 7.23 -1.14
C GLY A 339 22.49 6.03 -0.40
N VAL A 340 23.29 5.01 -0.08
CA VAL A 340 22.87 3.82 0.68
C VAL A 340 23.29 3.98 2.15
N ARG A 341 22.31 4.10 3.06
CA ARG A 341 22.54 4.30 4.50
C ARG A 341 22.39 2.98 5.24
N LEU A 342 23.49 2.48 5.82
CA LEU A 342 23.44 1.30 6.68
C LEU A 342 23.10 1.69 8.13
N PHE A 343 22.25 0.91 8.79
CA PHE A 343 21.89 1.09 10.20
C PHE A 343 21.93 -0.24 10.95
N ASP A 344 22.16 -0.19 12.27
CA ASP A 344 22.21 -1.42 13.11
C ASP A 344 20.93 -1.60 13.93
N THR A 345 20.24 -0.50 14.25
CA THR A 345 18.96 -0.50 14.96
C THR A 345 17.96 0.36 14.22
N TYR A 346 16.66 0.10 14.41
CA TYR A 346 15.62 0.93 13.82
C TYR A 346 15.54 2.35 14.43
N ILE A 347 16.19 2.59 15.58
CA ILE A 347 16.46 3.93 16.10
C ILE A 347 17.48 4.64 15.20
N GLY A 348 18.55 3.94 14.81
CA GLY A 348 19.49 4.40 13.81
C GLY A 348 18.83 4.69 12.46
N ALA A 349 17.94 3.81 11.99
CA ALA A 349 17.17 4.06 10.78
C ALA A 349 16.28 5.32 10.88
N ALA A 350 15.61 5.53 12.01
CA ALA A 350 14.81 6.73 12.26
C ALA A 350 15.66 8.00 12.26
N ARG A 351 16.89 7.93 12.78
CA ARG A 351 17.85 9.03 12.70
C ARG A 351 18.21 9.37 11.25
N GLU A 352 18.55 8.37 10.43
CA GLU A 352 18.84 8.58 9.01
C GLU A 352 17.61 9.16 8.27
N ALA A 353 16.41 8.65 8.56
CA ALA A 353 15.16 9.16 7.99
C ALA A 353 14.87 10.61 8.41
N LEU A 354 15.17 10.99 9.65
CA LEU A 354 15.06 12.37 10.14
C LEU A 354 16.04 13.30 9.43
N GLU A 355 17.31 12.91 9.29
CA GLU A 355 18.33 13.70 8.57
C GLU A 355 17.96 13.90 7.10
N LEU A 356 17.31 12.92 6.49
CA LEU A 356 16.80 12.99 5.12
C LEU A 356 15.44 13.72 4.99
N GLY A 357 14.84 14.15 6.11
CA GLY A 357 13.55 14.85 6.12
C GLY A 357 12.36 13.97 5.72
N LEU A 358 12.45 12.66 5.91
CA LEU A 358 11.38 11.69 5.61
C LEU A 358 10.35 11.57 6.74
N LEU A 359 10.73 11.92 7.95
CA LEU A 359 9.87 11.98 9.12
C LEU A 359 10.28 13.14 10.03
N GLY A 360 9.36 13.60 10.88
CA GLY A 360 9.59 14.70 11.81
C GLY A 360 10.28 14.26 13.12
N PRO A 361 10.81 15.20 13.92
CA PRO A 361 11.46 14.88 15.20
C PRO A 361 10.56 14.09 16.17
N GLU A 362 9.26 14.42 16.22
CA GLU A 362 8.27 13.71 17.03
C GLU A 362 8.09 12.27 16.56
N GLY A 363 8.14 12.04 15.24
CA GLY A 363 8.10 10.70 14.66
C GLY A 363 9.34 9.90 15.05
N ALA A 364 10.53 10.50 14.93
CA ALA A 364 11.77 9.84 15.30
C ALA A 364 11.80 9.47 16.80
N ALA A 365 11.29 10.35 17.67
CA ALA A 365 11.14 10.07 19.09
C ALA A 365 10.18 8.90 19.35
N ARG A 366 9.02 8.85 18.68
CA ARG A 366 8.09 7.72 18.78
C ARG A 366 8.73 6.40 18.34
N VAL A 367 9.54 6.40 17.28
CA VAL A 367 10.28 5.19 16.86
C VAL A 367 11.24 4.73 17.97
N ALA A 368 11.98 5.65 18.58
CA ALA A 368 12.89 5.32 19.67
C ALA A 368 12.14 4.75 20.88
N GLU A 369 11.06 5.38 21.34
CA GLU A 369 10.22 4.88 22.45
C GLU A 369 9.70 3.47 22.17
N ALA A 370 9.11 3.26 20.98
CA ALA A 370 8.57 1.97 20.58
C ALA A 370 9.66 0.90 20.45
N ALA A 371 10.84 1.26 19.93
CA ALA A 371 11.97 0.36 19.83
C ALA A 371 12.46 -0.08 21.21
N LEU A 372 12.60 0.83 22.17
CA LEU A 372 13.03 0.51 23.53
C LEU A 372 12.03 -0.41 24.24
N ALA A 373 10.74 -0.08 24.18
CA ALA A 373 9.70 -0.94 24.75
C ALA A 373 9.66 -2.33 24.11
N ALA A 374 9.81 -2.41 22.78
CA ALA A 374 9.82 -3.68 22.06
C ALA A 374 11.08 -4.51 22.36
N PHE A 375 12.24 -3.87 22.54
CA PHE A 375 13.49 -4.55 22.87
C PHE A 375 13.44 -5.23 24.23
N ASP A 376 12.83 -4.59 25.24
CA ASP A 376 12.66 -5.18 26.57
C ASP A 376 11.78 -6.43 26.56
N ALA A 377 10.87 -6.53 25.57
CA ALA A 377 10.02 -7.70 25.39
C ALA A 377 10.71 -8.85 24.62
N VAL A 378 11.91 -8.66 24.06
CA VAL A 378 12.60 -9.69 23.29
C VAL A 378 13.12 -10.79 24.23
N PRO A 379 12.75 -12.07 23.98
CA PRO A 379 13.15 -13.19 24.84
C PRO A 379 14.57 -13.69 24.49
N PHE A 380 15.59 -12.88 24.79
CA PHE A 380 16.98 -13.31 24.66
C PHE A 380 17.27 -14.52 25.56
N LEU A 381 18.05 -15.48 25.06
CA LEU A 381 18.40 -16.69 25.81
C LEU A 381 19.41 -16.39 26.93
N SER A 382 20.26 -15.38 26.75
CA SER A 382 21.29 -15.01 27.71
C SER A 382 21.53 -13.50 27.76
N HIS A 383 22.17 -13.05 28.84
CA HIS A 383 22.66 -11.67 28.96
C HIS A 383 23.76 -11.37 27.92
N GLU A 384 24.59 -12.35 27.58
CA GLU A 384 25.66 -12.19 26.58
C GLU A 384 25.11 -11.93 25.17
N ASP A 385 23.95 -12.50 24.84
CA ASP A 385 23.25 -12.23 23.57
C ASP A 385 22.57 -10.85 23.59
N ARG A 386 21.99 -10.47 24.74
CA ARG A 386 21.23 -9.21 24.88
C ARG A 386 22.13 -7.98 24.94
N GLU A 387 23.24 -8.05 25.66
CA GLU A 387 24.03 -6.86 26.02
C GLU A 387 24.62 -6.13 24.80
N PRO A 388 25.19 -6.79 23.78
CA PRO A 388 25.64 -6.11 22.57
C PRO A 388 24.52 -5.36 21.86
N ARG A 389 23.31 -5.94 21.79
CA ARG A 389 22.14 -5.29 21.17
C ARG A 389 21.69 -4.07 21.98
N ARG A 390 21.71 -4.18 23.31
CA ARG A 390 21.40 -3.06 24.21
C ARG A 390 22.37 -1.89 24.00
N LEU A 391 23.67 -2.18 23.87
CA LEU A 391 24.69 -1.16 23.61
C LEU A 391 24.50 -0.46 22.25
N GLU A 392 24.08 -1.19 21.21
CA GLU A 392 23.72 -0.61 19.92
C GLU A 392 22.53 0.36 20.05
N MET A 393 21.50 -0.02 20.82
CA MET A 393 20.35 0.86 21.08
C MET A 393 20.74 2.11 21.86
N VAL A 394 21.54 1.99 22.93
CA VAL A 394 22.03 3.12 23.71
C VAL A 394 22.79 4.11 22.82
N ARG A 395 23.68 3.59 21.98
CA ARG A 395 24.44 4.39 21.02
C ARG A 395 23.52 5.15 20.07
N ASP A 396 22.52 4.49 19.50
CA ASP A 396 21.63 5.12 18.52
C ASP A 396 20.61 6.07 19.17
N VAL A 397 20.18 5.82 20.41
CA VAL A 397 19.41 6.78 21.22
C VAL A 397 20.22 8.05 21.48
N ALA A 398 21.49 7.92 21.88
CA ALA A 398 22.36 9.06 22.11
C ALA A 398 22.52 9.91 20.84
N ARG A 399 22.83 9.26 19.71
CA ARG A 399 22.97 9.92 18.39
C ARG A 399 21.68 10.58 17.92
N LEU A 400 20.52 9.93 18.10
CA LEU A 400 19.24 10.52 17.73
C LEU A 400 18.92 11.72 18.63
N THR A 401 19.19 11.63 19.94
CA THR A 401 18.93 12.70 20.91
C THR A 401 19.66 14.00 20.58
N GLU A 402 20.85 13.92 19.96
CA GLU A 402 21.59 15.09 19.49
C GLU A 402 20.84 15.88 18.40
N LEU A 403 20.03 15.20 17.59
CA LEU A 403 19.22 15.81 16.52
C LEU A 403 17.85 16.28 17.00
N LEU A 404 17.38 15.78 18.15
CA LEU A 404 16.04 16.10 18.65
C LEU A 404 15.99 17.46 19.36
N PRO A 405 14.87 18.19 19.21
CA PRO A 405 14.63 19.41 19.98
C PRO A 405 14.53 19.07 21.47
N ALA A 406 14.89 20.03 22.33
CA ALA A 406 14.96 19.85 23.78
C ALA A 406 13.82 19.06 24.45
N PRO A 407 12.52 19.28 24.15
CA PRO A 407 11.43 18.55 24.79
C PRO A 407 11.33 17.06 24.41
N LEU A 408 12.01 16.63 23.34
CA LEU A 408 11.97 15.25 22.84
C LEU A 408 13.26 14.47 23.16
N ARG A 409 14.18 15.06 23.92
CA ARG A 409 15.47 14.43 24.22
C ARG A 409 15.31 13.29 25.22
N PHE A 410 15.97 12.18 24.95
CA PHE A 410 16.01 11.04 25.86
C PHE A 410 17.10 11.24 26.92
N GLU A 411 16.81 10.85 28.16
CA GLU A 411 17.86 10.63 29.15
C GLU A 411 18.66 9.39 28.74
N THR A 412 19.98 9.50 28.62
CA THR A 412 20.85 8.45 28.03
C THR A 412 21.09 7.26 28.97
N THR A 413 20.08 6.86 29.74
CA THR A 413 20.16 5.77 30.73
C THR A 413 19.20 4.65 30.35
N LEU A 414 19.76 3.56 29.79
CA LEU A 414 19.11 2.26 29.61
C LEU A 414 19.86 1.18 30.38
#